data_AF-A0A090FG71-F1
#
_entry.id   AF-A0A090FG71-F1
#
_cell.length_a   1.000
_cell.length_b   1.000
_cell.length_c   1.000
_cell.angle_alpha   90.00
_cell.angle_beta   90.00
_cell.angle_gamma   90.00
#
_symmetry.space_group_name_H-M   'P 1'
#
loop_
_entity.id
_entity.type
_entity.pdbx_description
1 polymer ?
#
loop_
_entity_poly.entity_id
_entity_poly.type
_entity_poly.pdbx_seq_one_letter_code
_entity_poly.pdbx_strand_id
1 'polypeptide(L)' 'MALTPRNPADMGVVRRLVREIGVTEAQAWELVALLGSDWSSLVREAKILLGKR' A
#
# COMPACT_ATOMS: atom_id res chain seq x y z
N MET A 1 5.60 -17.49 1.29
CA MET A 1 5.64 -16.55 0.16
C MET A 1 6.44 -15.34 0.60
N ALA A 2 7.68 -15.20 0.11
CA ALA A 2 8.47 -14.02 0.36
C ALA A 2 7.93 -12.90 -0.54
N LEU A 3 7.25 -11.92 0.06
CA LEU A 3 6.92 -10.66 -0.58
C LEU A 3 8.22 -10.07 -1.15
N THR A 4 8.15 -9.56 -2.36
CA THR A 4 9.24 -8.89 -3.10
C THR A 4 10.10 -8.02 -2.17
N PRO A 5 11.41 -7.89 -2.43
CA PRO A 5 12.28 -7.08 -1.57
C PRO A 5 11.69 -5.68 -1.43
N ARG A 6 11.41 -5.28 -0.18
CA ARG A 6 10.92 -3.94 0.13
C ARG A 6 11.92 -2.94 -0.44
N ASN A 7 11.55 -2.27 -1.52
CA ASN A 7 12.39 -1.25 -2.12
C ASN A 7 12.32 0.00 -1.23
N PRO A 8 13.46 0.53 -0.73
CA PRO A 8 13.47 1.76 0.04
C PRO A 8 12.79 2.94 -0.68
N ALA A 9 12.78 2.95 -2.02
CA ALA A 9 12.11 3.95 -2.83
C ALA A 9 10.59 4.02 -2.57
N ASP A 10 9.96 2.90 -2.20
CA ASP A 10 8.52 2.84 -2.00
C ASP A 10 8.08 3.25 -0.58
N MET A 11 9.04 3.42 0.34
CA MET A 11 8.75 3.78 1.73
C MET A 11 8.00 5.11 1.85
N GLY A 12 8.18 6.03 0.90
CA GLY A 12 7.39 7.26 0.81
C GLY A 12 5.91 7.00 0.57
N VAL A 13 5.61 6.13 -0.40
CA VAL A 13 4.24 5.75 -0.78
C VAL A 13 3.58 4.93 0.33
N VAL A 14 4.30 3.99 0.93
CA VAL A 14 3.82 3.19 2.06
C VAL A 14 3.42 4.08 3.24
N ARG A 15 4.29 5.01 3.65
CA ARG A 15 3.98 5.95 4.73
C ARG A 15 2.79 6.83 4.40
N ARG A 16 2.66 7.24 3.13
CA ARG A 16 1.53 8.03 2.66
C ARG A 16 0.22 7.25 2.76
N LEU A 17 0.18 5.97 2.35
CA LEU A 17 -0.99 5.11 2.48
C LEU A 17 -1.43 4.94 3.94
N VAL A 18 -0.49 4.66 4.84
CA VAL A 18 -0.79 4.50 6.27
C VAL A 18 -1.35 5.81 6.85
N ARG A 19 -0.74 6.95 6.53
CA ARG A 19 -1.13 8.25 7.09
C ARG A 19 -2.42 8.83 6.50
N GLU A 20 -2.58 8.77 5.18
CA GLU A 20 -3.70 9.43 4.49
C GLU A 20 -4.92 8.53 4.36
N ILE A 21 -4.73 7.22 4.24
CA ILE A 21 -5.83 6.27 3.99
C ILE A 21 -6.15 5.43 5.22
N GLY A 22 -5.18 5.14 6.09
CA GLY A 22 -5.40 4.41 7.34
C GLY A 22 -5.35 2.88 7.22
N VAL A 23 -4.74 2.36 6.15
CA VAL A 23 -4.39 0.93 6.06
C VAL A 23 -3.19 0.61 6.95
N THR A 24 -3.01 -0.64 7.36
CA THR A 24 -1.81 -1.04 8.12
C THR A 24 -0.56 -0.98 7.24
N GLU A 25 0.63 -0.87 7.85
CA GLU A 25 1.89 -0.86 7.10
C GLU A 25 2.06 -2.16 6.28
N ALA A 26 1.65 -3.30 6.82
CA ALA A 26 1.67 -4.58 6.09
C ALA A 26 0.78 -4.52 4.84
N GLN A 27 -0.46 -4.03 4.97
CA GLN A 27 -1.38 -3.86 3.84
C GLN A 27 -0.82 -2.86 2.81
N ALA A 28 -0.19 -1.77 3.25
CA ALA A 28 0.42 -0.80 2.35
C ALA A 28 1.58 -1.42 1.55
N TRP A 29 2.43 -2.24 2.17
CA TRP A 29 3.49 -2.96 1.46
C TRP A 29 2.94 -3.97 0.46
N GLU A 30 1.87 -4.70 0.79
CA GLU A 30 1.21 -5.63 -0.12
C GLU A 30 0.61 -4.92 -1.33
N LEU A 31 -0.06 -3.78 -1.11
CA LEU A 31 -0.62 -2.97 -2.20
C LEU A 31 0.46 -2.45 -3.14
N VAL A 32 1.57 -1.93 -2.59
CA VAL A 32 2.71 -1.46 -3.39
C VAL A 32 3.36 -2.61 -4.15
N ALA A 33 3.52 -3.78 -3.53
CA ALA A 33 4.08 -4.95 -4.20
C ALA A 33 3.19 -5.45 -5.36
N LEU A 34 1.87 -5.31 -5.23
CA LEU A 34 0.91 -5.76 -6.22
C LEU A 34 0.72 -4.77 -7.37
N LEU A 35 0.68 -3.48 -7.07
CA LEU A 35 0.24 -2.43 -8.00
C LEU A 35 1.38 -1.48 -8.42
N GLY A 36 2.54 -1.60 -7.79
CA GLY A 36 3.61 -0.61 -7.87
C GLY A 36 3.24 0.68 -7.15
N SER A 37 3.86 1.79 -7.58
CA SER A 37 3.80 3.07 -6.87
C SER A 37 2.80 4.07 -7.48
N ASP A 38 1.84 3.60 -8.29
CA ASP A 38 0.74 4.42 -8.82
C ASP A 38 -0.26 4.81 -7.73
N TRP A 39 -0.28 6.08 -7.37
CA TRP A 39 -1.07 6.57 -6.24
C TRP A 39 -2.58 6.35 -6.41
N SER A 40 -3.13 6.58 -7.61
CA SER A 40 -4.56 6.42 -7.88
C SER A 40 -5.04 4.98 -7.66
N SER A 41 -4.29 4.02 -8.19
CA SER A 41 -4.60 2.60 -8.06
C SER A 41 -4.48 2.14 -6.60
N LEU A 42 -3.43 2.58 -5.91
CA LEU A 42 -3.22 2.26 -4.50
C LEU A 42 -4.35 2.79 -3.62
N VAL A 43 -4.78 4.03 -3.82
CA VAL A 43 -5.89 4.63 -3.04
C VAL A 43 -7.20 3.87 -3.27
N ARG A 44 -7.49 3.49 -4.52
CA ARG A 44 -8.72 2.74 -4.83
C ARG A 44 -8.75 1.42 -4.08
N GLU A 45 -7.70 0.61 -4.22
CA GLU A 45 -7.64 -0.70 -3.58
C GLU A 45 -7.56 -0.59 -2.05
N ALA A 46 -6.83 0.39 -1.52
CA ALA A 46 -6.78 0.66 -0.08
C ALA A 46 -8.17 0.99 0.50
N LYS A 47 -8.99 1.80 -0.20
CA LYS A 47 -10.37 2.08 0.22
C LYS A 47 -11.26 0.84 0.16
N ILE A 48 -11.09 -0.01 -0.85
CA ILE A 48 -11.81 -1.29 -0.97
C ILE A 48 -11.44 -2.21 0.21
N LEU A 49 -10.16 -2.30 0.58
CA LEU A 49 -9.71 -3.08 1.75
C LEU A 49 -10.34 -2.60 3.06
N LEU A 50 -10.48 -1.28 3.25
CA LEU A 50 -11.11 -0.71 4.44
C LEU A 50 -12.63 -0.91 4.47
N GLY A 51 -13.30 -0.85 3.32
CA GLY A 51 -14.74 -1.09 3.22
C GLY A 51 -15.14 -2.56 3.35
N LYS A 52 -14.18 -3.49 3.32
CA LYS A 52 -14.39 -4.93 3.51
C LYS A 52 -14.17 -5.40 4.96
N ARG A 53 -13.95 -4.48 5.90
CA ARG A 53 -13.81 -4.78 7.33
C ARG A 53 -15.14 -4.79 8.07
#